data_AF-A0A1V9YSD7-F1
#
_entry.id   AF-A0A1V9YSD7-F1
#
_cell.length_a   1.000
_cell.length_b   1.000
_cell.length_c   1.000
_cell.angle_alpha   90.00
_cell.angle_beta   90.00
_cell.angle_gamma   90.00
#
_symmetry.space_group_name_H-M   'P 1'
#
loop_
_entity.id
_entity.type
_entity.pdbx_description
1 polymer ?
#
loop_
_entity_poly.entity_id
_entity_poly.type
_entity_poly.pdbx_seq_one_letter_code
_entity_poly.pdbx_strand_id
1 'polypeptide(L)'
;MWQICAFKFVNQVFAGISATPSSPMASIWADVEPLNDALSGVLSYVIMSIVIASVGKWGLNWNWRWVIALGTIGIILIDGTVIFITIWNVFRNQWFFTGVPLADNVPVGIRFIVATYCAVEIADVGNEGATYGLVTTISNLASPFASVLYKYIDSFFDVSQDDMARDDDTVKWQVSYCYFISYSCKLAALGWLFLLPPQKAQMQELKRRGGSSKLAGGILIVVFFVALTFSVTTNFMSVYPSTKCYRIAGGKGTVNGSCPIKK
;
A
#
# COMPACT_ATOMS: atom_id res chain seq x y z
N MET A 1 -17.76 11.46 -9.88
CA MET A 1 -17.48 10.06 -9.48
C MET A 1 -16.17 9.54 -10.06
N TRP A 2 -16.00 9.48 -11.40
CA TRP A 2 -14.81 8.90 -12.05
C TRP A 2 -13.47 9.48 -11.54
N GLN A 3 -13.38 10.81 -11.35
CA GLN A 3 -12.18 11.48 -10.86
C GLN A 3 -11.72 10.95 -9.49
N ILE A 4 -12.66 10.65 -8.61
CA ILE A 4 -12.38 10.23 -7.24
C ILE A 4 -12.04 8.76 -7.19
N CYS A 5 -12.75 7.95 -7.97
CA CYS A 5 -12.38 6.56 -8.19
C CYS A 5 -10.95 6.43 -8.76
N ALA A 6 -10.60 7.26 -9.75
CA ALA A 6 -9.26 7.30 -10.33
C ALA A 6 -8.21 7.75 -9.31
N PHE A 7 -8.46 8.84 -8.59
CA PHE A 7 -7.59 9.30 -7.50
C PHE A 7 -7.37 8.18 -6.48
N LYS A 8 -8.44 7.54 -6.02
CA LYS A 8 -8.37 6.49 -5.00
C LYS A 8 -7.54 5.31 -5.48
N PHE A 9 -7.78 4.83 -6.69
CA PHE A 9 -6.99 3.74 -7.24
C PHE A 9 -5.51 4.12 -7.36
N VAL A 10 -5.19 5.22 -8.04
CA VAL A 10 -3.80 5.61 -8.27
C VAL A 10 -3.08 5.90 -6.95
N ASN A 11 -3.68 6.69 -6.05
CA ASN A 11 -3.08 7.00 -4.76
C ASN A 11 -2.87 5.74 -3.92
N GLN A 12 -3.84 4.81 -3.89
CA GLN A 12 -3.72 3.56 -3.15
C GLN A 12 -2.71 2.59 -3.78
N VAL A 13 -2.56 2.58 -5.11
CA VAL A 13 -1.53 1.79 -5.78
C VAL A 13 -0.15 2.29 -5.38
N PHE A 14 0.11 3.60 -5.51
CA PHE A 14 1.42 4.18 -5.16
C PHE A 14 1.72 4.10 -3.65
N ALA A 15 0.71 4.31 -2.80
CA ALA A 15 0.87 4.19 -1.35
C ALA A 15 1.02 2.74 -0.88
N GLY A 16 0.45 1.78 -1.63
CA GLY A 16 0.51 0.34 -1.35
C GLY A 16 1.76 -0.35 -1.88
N ILE A 17 2.63 0.36 -2.63
CA ILE A 17 3.95 -0.16 -2.99
C ILE A 17 4.75 -0.31 -1.70
N SER A 18 5.25 -1.52 -1.48
CA SER A 18 6.05 -1.91 -0.33
C SER A 18 7.35 -2.55 -0.80
N ALA A 19 8.12 -3.15 0.11
CA ALA A 19 9.34 -3.89 -0.21
C ALA A 19 9.16 -5.36 0.18
N THR A 20 9.43 -6.25 -0.76
CA THR A 20 9.49 -7.72 -0.59
C THR A 20 10.37 -8.17 0.59
N PRO A 21 11.55 -7.56 0.86
CA PRO A 21 12.37 -7.94 2.01
C PRO A 21 11.73 -7.67 3.38
N SER A 22 10.60 -6.96 3.47
CA SER A 22 9.96 -6.64 4.77
C SER A 22 9.65 -7.88 5.62
N SER A 23 9.12 -8.94 4.99
CA SER A 23 8.78 -10.18 5.70
C SER A 23 10.03 -10.96 6.14
N PRO A 24 11.01 -11.25 5.25
CA PRO A 24 12.28 -11.84 5.66
C PRO A 24 13.02 -11.01 6.71
N MET A 25 12.96 -9.68 6.65
CA MET A 25 13.60 -8.79 7.63
C MET A 25 13.00 -8.97 9.03
N ALA A 26 11.67 -9.06 9.11
CA ALA A 26 10.98 -9.32 10.37
C ALA A 26 11.41 -10.64 10.99
N SER A 27 11.50 -11.71 10.19
CA SER A 27 11.80 -13.06 10.71
C SER A 27 13.29 -13.35 10.91
N ILE A 28 14.18 -12.86 10.04
CA ILE A 28 15.61 -13.24 10.00
C ILE A 28 16.49 -12.21 10.71
N TRP A 29 16.17 -10.91 10.60
CA TRP A 29 17.01 -9.86 11.19
C TRP A 29 16.44 -9.34 12.51
N ALA A 30 15.13 -9.18 12.60
CA ALA A 30 14.48 -8.69 13.81
C ALA A 30 14.00 -9.82 14.76
N ASP A 31 14.16 -11.09 14.36
CA ASP A 31 13.75 -12.29 15.10
C ASP A 31 12.33 -12.18 15.70
N VAL A 32 11.40 -11.62 14.92
CA VAL A 32 10.02 -11.41 15.39
C VAL A 32 9.33 -12.76 15.54
N GLU A 33 9.00 -13.12 16.77
CA GLU A 33 8.22 -14.31 17.09
C GLU A 33 6.77 -14.19 16.60
N PRO A 34 6.14 -15.28 16.11
CA PRO A 34 4.76 -15.26 15.65
C PRO A 34 3.75 -14.76 16.68
N LEU A 35 4.00 -15.02 17.97
CA LEU A 35 3.14 -14.51 19.06
C LEU A 35 3.17 -12.99 19.12
N ASN A 36 4.35 -12.40 18.99
CA ASN A 36 4.52 -10.95 19.02
C ASN A 36 3.97 -10.27 17.77
N ASP A 37 4.16 -10.89 16.61
CA ASP A 37 3.54 -10.46 15.36
C ASP A 37 2.00 -10.43 15.49
N ALA A 38 1.41 -11.50 16.03
CA ALA A 38 -0.03 -11.59 16.27
C ALA A 38 -0.53 -10.51 17.26
N LEU A 39 0.16 -10.32 18.39
CA LEU A 39 -0.17 -9.28 19.38
C LEU A 39 -0.10 -7.88 18.76
N SER A 40 0.93 -7.63 17.97
CA SER A 40 1.11 -6.36 17.28
C SER A 40 0.08 -6.13 16.18
N GLY A 41 -0.40 -7.19 15.53
CA GLY A 41 -1.56 -7.14 14.66
C GLY A 41 -2.82 -6.69 15.39
N VAL A 42 -3.09 -7.22 16.58
CA VAL A 42 -4.24 -6.78 17.41
C VAL A 42 -4.09 -5.31 17.80
N LEU A 43 -2.92 -4.90 18.28
CA LEU A 43 -2.63 -3.51 18.66
C LEU A 43 -2.78 -2.55 17.46
N SER A 44 -2.36 -2.98 16.26
CA SER A 44 -2.54 -2.24 15.01
C SER A 44 -4.00 -1.89 14.75
N TYR A 45 -4.91 -2.87 14.88
CA TYR A 45 -6.35 -2.64 14.68
C TYR A 45 -6.97 -1.75 15.77
N VAL A 46 -6.47 -1.84 17.01
CA VAL A 46 -6.90 -0.94 18.10
C VAL A 46 -6.49 0.49 17.79
N ILE A 47 -5.23 0.72 17.39
CA ILE A 47 -4.71 2.03 17.00
C ILE A 47 -5.52 2.59 15.83
N MET A 48 -5.73 1.79 14.78
CA MET A 48 -6.52 2.20 13.63
C MET A 48 -7.94 2.62 14.04
N SER A 49 -8.59 1.86 14.93
CA SER A 49 -9.93 2.18 15.45
C SER A 49 -9.96 3.49 16.23
N ILE A 50 -8.96 3.73 17.09
CA ILE A 50 -8.84 4.98 17.86
C ILE A 50 -8.63 6.17 16.92
N VAL A 51 -7.79 6.02 15.89
CA VAL A 51 -7.51 7.06 14.90
C VAL A 51 -8.77 7.40 14.12
N ILE A 52 -9.51 6.40 13.64
CA ILE A 52 -10.79 6.60 12.94
C ILE A 52 -11.79 7.32 13.86
N ALA A 53 -11.94 6.88 15.11
CA ALA A 53 -12.84 7.53 16.07
C ALA A 53 -12.45 8.98 16.35
N SER A 54 -11.15 9.27 16.46
CA SER A 54 -10.61 10.60 16.74
C SER A 54 -10.79 11.54 15.55
N VAL A 55 -10.39 11.11 14.36
CA VAL A 55 -10.57 11.89 13.12
C VAL A 55 -12.05 12.08 12.82
N GLY A 56 -12.90 11.10 13.13
CA GLY A 56 -14.33 11.22 12.93
C GLY A 56 -15.00 12.26 13.82
N LYS A 57 -14.49 12.46 15.05
CA LYS A 57 -14.99 13.49 15.98
C LYS A 57 -14.41 14.87 15.73
N TRP A 58 -13.09 14.97 15.47
CA TRP A 58 -12.37 16.25 15.44
C TRP A 58 -11.84 16.65 14.06
N GLY A 59 -11.75 15.72 13.11
CA GLY A 59 -11.13 15.92 11.80
C GLY A 59 -12.08 16.42 10.71
N LEU A 60 -13.35 16.71 11.02
CA LEU A 60 -14.36 17.08 10.03
C LEU A 60 -14.02 18.36 9.24
N ASN A 61 -13.31 19.29 9.89
CA ASN A 61 -12.91 20.57 9.31
C ASN A 61 -11.44 20.58 8.82
N TRP A 62 -10.73 19.47 8.91
CA TRP A 62 -9.34 19.42 8.49
C TRP A 62 -9.21 19.41 6.97
N ASN A 63 -8.13 20.01 6.48
CA ASN A 63 -7.79 19.90 5.07
C ASN A 63 -7.22 18.51 4.80
N TRP A 64 -7.99 17.69 4.09
CA TRP A 64 -7.67 16.28 3.85
C TRP A 64 -6.33 16.10 3.13
N ARG A 65 -5.95 17.03 2.26
CA ARG A 65 -4.66 16.97 1.56
C ARG A 65 -3.49 17.06 2.53
N TRP A 66 -3.54 18.01 3.45
CA TRP A 66 -2.47 18.24 4.43
C TRP A 66 -2.35 17.10 5.43
N VAL A 67 -3.48 16.59 5.91
CA VAL A 67 -3.47 15.47 6.87
C VAL A 67 -2.86 14.23 6.24
N ILE A 68 -3.22 13.91 4.99
CA ILE A 68 -2.63 12.79 4.26
C ILE A 68 -1.15 13.05 3.97
N ALA A 69 -0.77 14.24 3.51
CA ALA A 69 0.61 14.57 3.19
C ALA A 69 1.53 14.50 4.41
N LEU A 70 1.18 15.19 5.50
CA LEU A 70 1.97 15.21 6.73
C LEU A 70 2.02 13.83 7.37
N GLY A 71 0.92 13.08 7.38
CA GLY A 71 0.89 11.71 7.89
C GLY A 71 1.79 10.77 7.07
N THR A 72 1.80 10.91 5.74
CA THR A 72 2.66 10.10 4.86
C THR A 72 4.14 10.45 5.04
N ILE A 73 4.48 11.73 5.09
CA ILE A 73 5.87 12.18 5.27
C ILE A 73 6.37 11.76 6.66
N GLY A 74 5.57 11.98 7.70
CA GLY A 74 5.91 11.61 9.07
C GLY A 74 6.16 10.11 9.20
N ILE A 75 5.31 9.26 8.62
CA ILE A 75 5.54 7.82 8.70
C ILE A 75 6.75 7.37 7.89
N ILE A 76 7.00 7.94 6.70
CA ILE A 76 8.19 7.58 5.89
C ILE A 76 9.48 7.92 6.65
N LEU A 77 9.50 9.02 7.40
CA LEU A 77 10.66 9.39 8.22
C LEU A 77 10.86 8.41 9.38
N ILE A 78 9.78 8.06 10.10
CA ILE A 78 9.85 7.11 11.23
C ILE A 78 10.23 5.71 10.75
N ASP A 79 9.47 5.18 9.78
CA ASP A 79 9.66 3.88 9.15
C ASP A 79 11.07 3.79 8.54
N GLY A 80 11.44 4.74 7.70
CA GLY A 80 12.78 4.79 7.10
C GLY A 80 13.90 4.76 8.14
N THR A 81 13.78 5.54 9.21
CA THR A 81 14.81 5.56 10.27
C THR A 81 14.98 4.18 10.91
N VAL A 82 13.89 3.53 11.31
CA VAL A 82 13.94 2.21 11.97
C VAL A 82 14.41 1.13 10.99
N ILE A 83 13.89 1.13 9.77
CA ILE A 83 14.24 0.16 8.72
C ILE A 83 15.73 0.27 8.39
N PHE A 84 16.28 1.47 8.15
CA PHE A 84 17.70 1.62 7.83
C PHE A 84 18.61 1.27 9.02
N ILE A 85 18.21 1.57 10.26
CA ILE A 85 18.93 1.11 11.47
C ILE A 85 18.96 -0.43 11.55
N THR A 86 17.87 -1.08 11.13
CA THR A 86 17.73 -2.54 11.12
C THR A 86 18.57 -3.17 10.00
N ILE A 87 18.52 -2.61 8.79
CA ILE A 87 19.31 -3.06 7.63
C ILE A 87 20.80 -3.05 7.96
N TRP A 88 21.31 -1.93 8.50
CA TRP A 88 22.74 -1.74 8.79
C TRP A 88 23.20 -2.35 10.12
N ASN A 89 22.36 -3.16 10.77
CA ASN A 89 22.68 -3.86 12.02
C ASN A 89 23.16 -2.94 13.16
N VAL A 90 22.61 -1.71 13.25
CA VAL A 90 22.93 -0.80 14.35
C VAL A 90 22.13 -1.19 15.61
N PHE A 91 20.85 -1.49 15.42
CA PHE A 91 19.98 -1.98 16.48
C PHE A 91 18.86 -2.86 15.90
N ARG A 92 18.82 -4.13 16.30
CA ARG A 92 17.81 -5.10 15.85
C ARG A 92 17.08 -5.63 17.09
N ASN A 93 15.83 -5.24 17.26
CA ASN A 93 14.98 -5.72 18.34
C ASN A 93 13.55 -5.89 17.82
N GLN A 94 12.91 -6.99 18.21
CA GLN A 94 11.55 -7.33 17.84
C GLN A 94 10.56 -6.17 18.08
N TRP A 95 10.55 -5.56 19.27
CA TRP A 95 9.62 -4.47 19.58
C TRP A 95 9.96 -3.17 18.87
N PHE A 96 11.25 -2.92 18.63
CA PHE A 96 11.70 -1.76 17.86
C PHE A 96 11.23 -1.85 16.41
N PHE A 97 11.38 -3.03 15.79
CA PHE A 97 10.92 -3.27 14.43
C PHE A 97 9.39 -3.24 14.34
N THR A 98 8.69 -3.94 15.24
CA THR A 98 7.22 -4.04 15.17
C THR A 98 6.50 -2.73 15.57
N GLY A 99 7.19 -1.81 16.24
CA GLY A 99 6.67 -0.46 16.50
C GLY A 99 6.33 0.33 15.24
N VAL A 100 7.02 0.04 14.13
CA VAL A 100 6.83 0.72 12.85
C VAL A 100 5.50 0.37 12.18
N PRO A 101 5.14 -0.92 11.99
CA PRO A 101 3.80 -1.31 11.55
C PRO A 101 2.69 -0.66 12.39
N LEU A 102 2.87 -0.55 13.71
CA LEU A 102 1.88 0.10 14.59
C LEU A 102 1.71 1.59 14.24
N ALA A 103 2.80 2.30 13.98
CA ALA A 103 2.76 3.71 13.59
C ALA A 103 2.11 3.91 12.20
N ASP A 104 2.30 2.98 11.25
CA ASP A 104 1.73 3.07 9.89
C ASP A 104 0.20 2.92 9.87
N ASN A 105 -0.39 2.32 10.91
CA ASN A 105 -1.84 2.25 11.04
C ASN A 105 -2.51 3.62 11.26
N VAL A 106 -1.76 4.63 11.72
CA VAL A 106 -2.27 6.00 11.88
C VAL A 106 -2.59 6.64 10.51
N PRO A 107 -1.64 6.79 9.57
CA PRO A 107 -1.96 7.33 8.25
C PRO A 107 -2.90 6.43 7.45
N VAL A 108 -2.86 5.10 7.61
CA VAL A 108 -3.84 4.18 7.00
C VAL A 108 -5.26 4.50 7.49
N GLY A 109 -5.47 4.64 8.81
CA GLY A 109 -6.76 4.98 9.39
C GLY A 109 -7.29 6.34 8.90
N ILE A 110 -6.42 7.35 8.82
CA ILE A 110 -6.76 8.68 8.27
C ILE A 110 -7.19 8.57 6.80
N ARG A 111 -6.42 7.87 5.96
CA ARG A 111 -6.75 7.71 4.53
C ARG A 111 -8.06 6.96 4.35
N PHE A 112 -8.32 5.94 5.18
CA PHE A 112 -9.54 5.16 5.17
C PHE A 112 -10.77 6.02 5.48
N ILE A 113 -10.78 6.75 6.60
CA ILE A 113 -11.95 7.56 6.97
C ILE A 113 -12.21 8.71 5.98
N VAL A 114 -11.16 9.37 5.48
CA VAL A 114 -11.28 10.39 4.43
C VAL A 114 -11.86 9.77 3.15
N ALA A 115 -11.50 8.53 2.81
CA ALA A 115 -12.09 7.81 1.68
C ALA A 115 -13.59 7.60 1.86
N THR A 116 -14.00 7.14 3.04
CA THR A 116 -15.40 6.91 3.39
C THR A 116 -16.20 8.21 3.30
N TYR A 117 -15.68 9.32 3.83
CA TYR A 117 -16.34 10.62 3.69
C TYR A 117 -16.49 11.07 2.24
N CYS A 118 -15.46 10.91 1.42
CA CYS A 118 -15.57 11.21 0.00
C CYS A 118 -16.67 10.36 -0.67
N ALA A 119 -16.70 9.05 -0.38
CA ALA A 119 -17.66 8.13 -0.98
C ALA A 119 -19.12 8.51 -0.66
N VAL A 120 -19.40 8.81 0.62
CA VAL A 120 -20.74 9.21 1.08
C VAL A 120 -21.16 10.55 0.49
N GLU A 121 -20.26 11.53 0.42
CA GLU A 121 -20.61 12.85 -0.12
C GLU A 121 -20.91 12.81 -1.63
N ILE A 122 -20.25 11.93 -2.39
CA ILE A 122 -20.48 11.77 -3.84
C ILE A 122 -21.78 11.02 -4.12
N ALA A 123 -22.20 10.12 -3.23
CA ALA A 123 -23.37 9.30 -3.44
C ALA A 123 -24.65 10.12 -3.59
N ASP A 124 -25.49 9.77 -4.56
CA ASP A 124 -26.82 10.33 -4.68
C ASP A 124 -27.82 9.52 -3.84
N VAL A 125 -28.89 10.20 -3.42
CA VAL A 125 -29.96 9.59 -2.61
C VAL A 125 -30.53 8.38 -3.36
N GLY A 126 -30.54 7.22 -2.69
CA GLY A 126 -31.01 5.95 -3.26
C GLY A 126 -29.93 5.10 -3.94
N ASN A 127 -28.70 5.59 -4.11
CA ASN A 127 -27.57 4.81 -4.65
C ASN A 127 -26.30 4.87 -3.78
N GLU A 128 -26.47 5.13 -2.48
CA GLU A 128 -25.39 5.27 -1.51
C GLU A 128 -24.60 3.98 -1.34
N GLY A 129 -25.31 2.84 -1.23
CA GLY A 129 -24.70 1.54 -1.10
C GLY A 129 -23.82 1.16 -2.30
N ALA A 130 -24.30 1.35 -3.54
CA ALA A 130 -23.51 0.97 -4.72
C ALA A 130 -22.32 1.92 -4.94
N THR A 131 -22.48 3.22 -4.66
CA THR A 131 -21.38 4.19 -4.74
C THR A 131 -20.28 3.87 -3.73
N TYR A 132 -20.68 3.58 -2.49
CA TYR A 132 -19.76 3.17 -1.44
C TYR A 132 -19.06 1.86 -1.80
N GLY A 133 -19.82 0.85 -2.18
CA GLY A 133 -19.29 -0.45 -2.61
C GLY A 133 -18.28 -0.32 -3.75
N LEU A 134 -18.60 0.45 -4.80
CA LEU A 134 -17.69 0.70 -5.91
C LEU A 134 -16.37 1.35 -5.44
N VAL A 135 -16.43 2.42 -4.66
CA VAL A 135 -15.23 3.13 -4.17
C VAL A 135 -14.38 2.23 -3.27
N THR A 136 -15.02 1.42 -2.41
CA THR A 136 -14.33 0.47 -1.53
C THR A 136 -13.67 -0.66 -2.32
N THR A 137 -14.37 -1.28 -3.28
CA THR A 137 -13.81 -2.34 -4.13
C THR A 137 -12.60 -1.84 -4.92
N ILE A 138 -12.70 -0.63 -5.48
CA ILE A 138 -11.61 0.04 -6.19
C ILE A 138 -10.38 0.23 -5.30
N SER A 139 -10.60 0.66 -4.06
CA SER A 139 -9.52 0.89 -3.09
C SER A 139 -8.87 -0.43 -2.66
N ASN A 140 -9.67 -1.47 -2.44
CA ASN A 140 -9.17 -2.79 -2.07
C ASN A 140 -8.41 -3.48 -3.22
N LEU A 141 -8.81 -3.25 -4.47
CA LEU A 141 -8.12 -3.79 -5.65
C LEU A 141 -6.73 -3.18 -5.87
N ALA A 142 -6.52 -1.94 -5.45
CA ALA A 142 -5.23 -1.29 -5.58
C ALA A 142 -4.11 -2.00 -4.78
N SER A 143 -4.44 -2.63 -3.64
CA SER A 143 -3.48 -3.35 -2.79
C SER A 143 -2.81 -4.55 -3.49
N PRO A 144 -3.56 -5.53 -4.03
CA PRO A 144 -2.92 -6.66 -4.70
C PRO A 144 -2.29 -6.25 -6.03
N PHE A 145 -2.79 -5.21 -6.71
CA PHE A 145 -2.13 -4.65 -7.90
C PHE A 145 -0.77 -4.02 -7.56
N ALA A 146 -0.70 -3.19 -6.51
CA ALA A 146 0.56 -2.65 -5.99
C ALA A 146 1.52 -3.77 -5.58
N SER A 147 0.98 -4.86 -5.03
CA SER A 147 1.77 -6.04 -4.66
C SER A 147 2.47 -6.70 -5.83
N VAL A 148 1.81 -6.80 -6.97
CA VAL A 148 2.43 -7.33 -8.18
C VAL A 148 3.53 -6.39 -8.68
N LEU A 149 3.29 -5.07 -8.66
CA LEU A 149 4.26 -4.08 -9.12
C LEU A 149 5.54 -4.11 -8.28
N TYR A 150 5.44 -4.05 -6.95
CA TYR A 150 6.65 -4.06 -6.12
C TYR A 150 7.35 -5.41 -6.16
N LYS A 151 6.63 -6.54 -6.17
CA LYS A 151 7.25 -7.87 -6.31
C LYS A 151 7.98 -8.02 -7.65
N TYR A 152 7.42 -7.47 -8.72
CA TYR A 152 8.07 -7.47 -10.03
C TYR A 152 9.36 -6.65 -10.01
N ILE A 153 9.34 -5.44 -9.42
CA ILE A 153 10.52 -4.58 -9.28
C ILE A 153 11.57 -5.24 -8.38
N ASP A 154 11.16 -5.78 -7.24
CA ASP A 154 12.04 -6.42 -6.27
C ASP A 154 12.62 -7.73 -6.80
N SER A 155 11.98 -8.38 -7.78
CA SER A 155 12.48 -9.62 -8.40
C SER A 155 13.84 -9.46 -9.10
N PHE A 156 14.26 -8.22 -9.36
CA PHE A 156 15.58 -7.90 -9.91
C PHE A 156 16.68 -7.78 -8.85
N PHE A 157 16.33 -7.82 -7.56
CA PHE A 157 17.26 -7.74 -6.44
C PHE A 157 17.35 -9.09 -5.70
N ASP A 158 18.51 -9.41 -5.09
CA ASP A 158 18.72 -10.60 -4.27
C ASP A 158 18.24 -10.37 -2.84
N VAL A 159 16.93 -10.27 -2.69
CA VAL A 159 16.23 -10.01 -1.43
C VAL A 159 15.42 -11.21 -0.92
N SER A 160 15.81 -12.43 -1.34
CA SER A 160 15.16 -13.65 -0.87
C SER A 160 15.57 -13.97 0.58
N GLN A 161 14.79 -14.83 1.25
CA GLN A 161 15.13 -15.27 2.62
C GLN A 161 16.54 -15.87 2.70
N ASP A 162 16.93 -16.68 1.71
CA ASP A 162 18.27 -17.28 1.66
C ASP A 162 19.37 -16.24 1.47
N ASP A 163 19.11 -15.20 0.66
CA ASP A 163 20.08 -14.13 0.43
C ASP A 163 20.25 -13.28 1.70
N MET A 164 19.16 -12.96 2.38
CA MET A 164 19.14 -12.16 3.61
C MET A 164 19.74 -12.88 4.81
N ALA A 165 19.71 -14.22 4.82
CA ALA A 165 20.40 -15.02 5.82
C ALA A 165 21.93 -14.89 5.77
N ARG A 166 22.51 -14.46 4.64
CA ARG A 166 23.96 -14.20 4.54
C ARG A 166 24.39 -12.92 5.26
N ASP A 167 23.49 -11.95 5.41
CA ASP A 167 23.72 -10.65 6.06
C ASP A 167 24.97 -9.87 5.57
N ASP A 168 25.35 -10.08 4.30
CA ASP A 168 26.47 -9.39 3.64
C ASP A 168 26.11 -7.93 3.26
N ASP A 169 27.12 -7.07 3.15
CA ASP A 169 26.93 -5.66 2.77
C ASP A 169 26.28 -5.48 1.39
N THR A 170 26.51 -6.43 0.47
CA THR A 170 25.85 -6.43 -0.84
C THR A 170 24.34 -6.60 -0.69
N VAL A 171 23.88 -7.49 0.18
CA VAL A 171 22.46 -7.75 0.41
C VAL A 171 21.82 -6.56 1.14
N LYS A 172 22.52 -5.96 2.12
CA LYS A 172 22.05 -4.74 2.81
C LYS A 172 21.82 -3.58 1.83
N TRP A 173 22.72 -3.38 0.87
CA TRP A 173 22.52 -2.38 -0.19
C TRP A 173 21.34 -2.71 -1.11
N GLN A 174 21.20 -3.97 -1.52
CA GLN A 174 20.07 -4.39 -2.36
C GLN A 174 18.72 -4.21 -1.65
N VAL A 175 18.63 -4.57 -0.37
CA VAL A 175 17.45 -4.33 0.46
C VAL A 175 17.19 -2.82 0.59
N SER A 176 18.24 -2.02 0.78
CA SER A 176 18.12 -0.55 0.83
C SER A 176 17.52 0.03 -0.46
N TYR A 177 17.93 -0.47 -1.64
CA TYR A 177 17.36 -0.02 -2.91
C TYR A 177 15.87 -0.33 -3.04
N CYS A 178 15.40 -1.51 -2.61
CA CYS A 178 13.97 -1.82 -2.57
C CYS A 178 13.19 -0.80 -1.71
N TYR A 179 13.70 -0.44 -0.54
CA TYR A 179 13.07 0.57 0.32
C TYR A 179 13.12 1.98 -0.26
N PHE A 180 14.23 2.38 -0.91
CA PHE A 180 14.29 3.67 -1.61
C PHE A 180 13.24 3.78 -2.72
N ILE A 181 13.06 2.72 -3.51
CA ILE A 181 12.03 2.68 -4.56
C ILE A 181 10.64 2.76 -3.94
N SER A 182 10.37 1.95 -2.90
CA SER A 182 9.10 1.96 -2.17
C SER A 182 8.75 3.35 -1.62
N TYR A 183 9.67 3.99 -0.91
CA TYR A 183 9.46 5.34 -0.37
C TYR A 183 9.31 6.41 -1.45
N SER A 184 10.06 6.29 -2.56
CA SER A 184 9.90 7.19 -3.71
C SER A 184 8.51 7.08 -4.33
N CYS A 185 7.98 5.86 -4.45
CA CYS A 185 6.61 5.63 -4.91
C CYS A 185 5.57 6.19 -3.92
N LYS A 186 5.75 6.00 -2.61
CA LYS A 186 4.85 6.57 -1.59
C LYS A 186 4.86 8.10 -1.61
N LEU A 187 6.02 8.73 -1.83
CA LEU A 187 6.12 10.19 -2.02
C LEU A 187 5.48 10.64 -3.34
N ALA A 188 5.65 9.90 -4.43
CA ALA A 188 4.98 10.17 -5.69
C ALA A 188 3.44 10.07 -5.56
N ALA A 189 2.92 9.25 -4.64
CA ALA A 189 1.50 9.21 -4.31
C ALA A 189 0.96 10.58 -3.86
N LEU A 190 1.79 11.39 -3.19
CA LEU A 190 1.45 12.74 -2.75
C LEU A 190 1.26 13.70 -3.92
N GLY A 191 1.97 13.47 -5.04
CA GLY A 191 1.78 14.22 -6.27
C GLY A 191 0.34 14.15 -6.76
N TRP A 192 -0.37 13.04 -6.53
CA TRP A 192 -1.77 12.88 -6.94
C TRP A 192 -2.79 13.57 -6.02
N LEU A 193 -2.37 14.15 -4.89
CA LEU A 193 -3.27 14.82 -3.93
C LEU A 193 -3.99 16.02 -4.53
N PHE A 194 -3.50 16.63 -5.62
CA PHE A 194 -4.23 17.72 -6.30
C PHE A 194 -5.59 17.28 -6.82
N LEU A 195 -5.76 15.98 -7.11
CA LEU A 195 -7.00 15.42 -7.65
C LEU A 195 -8.08 15.24 -6.57
N LEU A 196 -7.67 15.12 -5.30
CA LEU A 196 -8.57 15.03 -4.15
C LEU A 196 -9.02 16.43 -3.74
N PRO A 197 -10.33 16.74 -3.61
CA PRO A 197 -10.76 18.03 -3.09
C PRO A 197 -10.27 18.23 -1.63
N PRO A 198 -9.83 19.44 -1.25
CA PRO A 198 -9.17 19.66 0.05
C PRO A 198 -10.10 19.55 1.26
N GLN A 199 -11.41 19.68 1.08
CA GLN A 199 -12.40 19.63 2.15
C GLN A 199 -13.77 19.22 1.62
N LYS A 200 -14.66 18.90 2.57
CA LYS A 200 -16.08 18.61 2.34
C LYS A 200 -16.79 19.65 1.46
N ALA A 201 -16.55 20.94 1.70
CA ALA A 201 -17.22 22.00 0.95
C ALA A 201 -16.85 21.98 -0.55
N GLN A 202 -15.56 21.83 -0.89
CA GLN A 202 -15.18 21.74 -2.31
C GLN A 202 -15.62 20.42 -2.95
N MET A 203 -15.77 19.35 -2.17
CA MET A 203 -16.35 18.10 -2.65
C MET A 203 -17.81 18.28 -3.06
N GLN A 204 -18.62 18.95 -2.22
CA GLN A 204 -20.02 19.25 -2.56
C GLN A 204 -20.13 20.19 -3.75
N GLU A 205 -19.22 21.16 -3.88
CA GLU A 205 -19.17 22.05 -5.04
C GLU A 205 -18.83 21.28 -6.33
N LEU A 206 -17.84 20.39 -6.28
CA LEU A 206 -17.49 19.51 -7.40
C LEU A 206 -18.64 18.56 -7.76
N LYS A 207 -19.45 18.12 -6.79
CA LYS A 207 -20.66 17.35 -7.06
C LYS A 207 -21.72 18.18 -7.79
N ARG A 208 -21.93 19.44 -7.38
CA ARG A 208 -22.95 20.34 -7.95
C ARG A 208 -22.57 20.87 -9.33
N ARG A 209 -21.29 21.19 -9.55
CA ARG A 209 -20.78 21.81 -10.78
C ARG A 209 -20.00 20.87 -11.69
N GLY A 210 -19.72 19.65 -11.24
CA GLY A 210 -18.91 18.69 -11.98
C GLY A 210 -19.59 18.22 -13.26
N GLY A 211 -18.81 18.16 -14.35
CA GLY A 211 -19.26 17.58 -15.61
C GLY A 211 -19.32 16.05 -15.57
N SER A 212 -20.20 15.48 -16.40
CA SER A 212 -20.22 14.04 -16.68
C SER A 212 -19.37 13.73 -17.91
N SER A 213 -18.48 12.73 -17.81
CA SER A 213 -17.69 12.25 -18.93
C SER A 213 -17.87 10.74 -19.09
N LYS A 214 -18.59 10.35 -20.15
CA LYS A 214 -18.80 8.93 -20.50
C LYS A 214 -17.48 8.24 -20.86
N LEU A 215 -16.59 8.95 -21.55
CA LEU A 215 -15.27 8.44 -21.94
C LEU A 215 -14.40 8.14 -20.71
N ALA A 216 -14.31 9.09 -19.76
CA ALA A 216 -13.50 8.90 -18.56
C ALA A 216 -14.04 7.77 -17.67
N GLY A 217 -15.38 7.64 -17.57
CA GLY A 217 -16.02 6.50 -16.90
C GLY A 217 -15.71 5.16 -17.58
N GLY A 218 -15.75 5.11 -18.92
CA GLY A 218 -15.41 3.90 -19.69
C GLY A 218 -13.96 3.47 -19.51
N ILE A 219 -13.00 4.39 -19.64
CA ILE A 219 -11.57 4.13 -19.41
C ILE A 219 -11.36 3.57 -18.00
N LEU A 220 -12.00 4.19 -17.01
CA LEU A 220 -11.91 3.78 -15.63
C LEU A 220 -12.37 2.33 -15.41
N ILE A 221 -13.52 1.95 -15.97
CA ILE A 221 -14.02 0.57 -15.88
C ILE A 221 -13.05 -0.42 -16.56
N VAL A 222 -12.52 -0.09 -17.73
CA VAL A 222 -11.57 -0.95 -18.45
C VAL A 222 -10.28 -1.14 -17.64
N VAL A 223 -9.71 -0.05 -17.12
CA VAL A 223 -8.51 -0.11 -16.27
C VAL A 223 -8.76 -0.97 -15.04
N PHE A 224 -9.92 -0.83 -14.39
CA PHE A 224 -10.28 -1.66 -13.24
C PHE A 224 -10.42 -3.13 -13.58
N PHE A 225 -11.10 -3.46 -14.68
CA PHE A 225 -11.27 -4.83 -15.09
C PHE A 225 -9.91 -5.48 -15.42
N VAL A 226 -9.06 -4.78 -16.17
CA VAL A 226 -7.71 -5.25 -16.49
C VAL A 226 -6.88 -5.42 -15.21
N ALA A 227 -6.90 -4.44 -14.30
CA ALA A 227 -6.16 -4.54 -13.03
C ALA A 227 -6.64 -5.72 -12.17
N LEU A 228 -7.96 -5.96 -12.12
CA LEU A 228 -8.56 -7.09 -11.41
C LEU A 228 -8.14 -8.43 -12.02
N THR A 229 -8.35 -8.61 -13.33
CA THR A 229 -7.98 -9.86 -14.00
C THR A 229 -6.48 -10.11 -13.87
N PHE A 230 -5.65 -9.10 -14.12
CA PHE A 230 -4.20 -9.19 -13.98
C PHE A 230 -3.80 -9.60 -12.57
N SER A 231 -4.28 -8.88 -11.55
CA SER A 231 -4.01 -9.15 -10.14
C SER A 231 -4.43 -10.56 -9.73
N VAL A 232 -5.62 -11.02 -10.16
CA VAL A 232 -6.09 -12.38 -9.87
C VAL A 232 -5.18 -13.41 -10.51
N THR A 233 -4.88 -13.27 -11.81
CA THR A 233 -4.01 -14.19 -12.54
C THR A 233 -2.63 -14.29 -11.91
N THR A 234 -1.98 -13.17 -11.58
CA THR A 234 -0.64 -13.17 -10.99
C THR A 234 -0.61 -13.74 -9.57
N ASN A 235 -1.65 -13.50 -8.76
CA ASN A 235 -1.77 -14.13 -7.45
C ASN A 235 -1.90 -15.65 -7.58
N PHE A 236 -2.73 -16.17 -8.49
CA PHE A 236 -2.78 -17.61 -8.79
C PHE A 236 -1.42 -18.15 -9.27
N MET A 237 -0.73 -17.43 -10.15
CA MET A 237 0.60 -17.84 -10.63
C MET A 237 1.63 -17.96 -9.51
N SER A 238 1.54 -17.13 -8.45
CA SER A 238 2.47 -17.18 -7.32
C SER A 238 2.29 -18.43 -6.44
N VAL A 239 1.11 -19.05 -6.47
CA VAL A 239 0.78 -20.26 -5.70
C VAL A 239 1.27 -21.53 -6.40
N TYR A 240 1.14 -21.61 -7.72
CA TYR A 240 1.50 -22.84 -8.44
C TYR A 240 3.03 -23.00 -8.58
N PRO A 241 3.59 -24.17 -8.22
CA PRO A 241 5.03 -24.43 -8.32
C PRO A 241 5.62 -24.22 -9.72
N SER A 242 4.83 -24.47 -10.76
CA SER A 242 5.24 -24.34 -12.17
C SER A 242 5.27 -22.91 -12.69
N THR A 243 4.68 -21.95 -11.95
CA THR A 243 4.57 -20.55 -12.39
C THR A 243 5.15 -19.55 -11.39
N LYS A 244 5.43 -19.96 -10.15
CA LYS A 244 5.97 -19.10 -9.09
C LYS A 244 7.34 -18.48 -9.42
N CYS A 245 8.10 -19.08 -10.33
CA CYS A 245 9.41 -18.56 -10.70
C CYS A 245 9.34 -17.34 -11.63
N TYR A 246 8.20 -17.10 -12.31
CA TYR A 246 8.11 -15.98 -13.23
C TYR A 246 8.22 -14.66 -12.49
N ARG A 247 8.95 -13.69 -13.06
CA ARG A 247 9.09 -12.35 -12.48
C ARG A 247 7.75 -11.65 -12.27
N ILE A 248 6.79 -11.89 -13.15
CA ILE A 248 5.43 -11.36 -13.03
C ILE A 248 4.67 -11.91 -11.81
N ALA A 249 5.09 -13.07 -11.31
CA ALA A 249 4.59 -13.68 -10.07
C ALA A 249 5.47 -13.34 -8.85
N GLY A 250 6.51 -12.51 -9.03
CA GLY A 250 7.47 -12.13 -7.98
C GLY A 250 8.67 -13.08 -7.82
N GLY A 251 8.87 -14.04 -8.72
CA GLY A 251 10.03 -14.95 -8.69
C GLY A 251 11.26 -14.40 -9.42
N LYS A 252 12.45 -15.01 -9.24
CA LYS A 252 13.72 -14.55 -9.86
C LYS A 252 13.83 -14.75 -11.39
N GLY A 253 12.82 -15.36 -12.03
CA GLY A 253 12.83 -15.74 -13.44
C GLY A 253 13.08 -17.23 -13.66
N THR A 254 13.01 -17.65 -14.91
CA THR A 254 13.32 -19.03 -15.32
C THR A 254 14.82 -19.17 -15.58
N VAL A 255 15.40 -20.30 -15.17
CA VAL A 255 16.75 -20.69 -15.55
C VAL A 255 16.60 -21.82 -16.58
N ASN A 256 17.10 -21.62 -17.80
CA ASN A 256 16.93 -22.57 -18.93
C ASN A 256 15.46 -22.91 -19.26
N GLY A 257 14.56 -21.93 -19.16
CA GLY A 257 13.14 -22.10 -19.52
C GLY A 257 12.30 -22.90 -18.51
N SER A 258 12.91 -23.39 -17.42
CA SER A 258 12.21 -24.13 -16.35
C SER A 258 12.21 -23.32 -15.07
N CYS A 259 11.13 -23.44 -14.27
CA CYS A 259 11.14 -22.91 -12.92
C CYS A 259 12.14 -23.72 -12.08
N PRO A 260 13.13 -23.09 -11.43
CA PRO A 260 13.97 -23.78 -10.46
C PRO A 260 13.08 -24.19 -9.28
N ILE A 261 12.69 -25.46 -9.25
CA ILE A 261 12.06 -26.09 -8.09
C ILE A 261 13.22 -26.38 -7.14
N LYS A 262 13.41 -25.55 -6.11
CA LYS A 262 14.23 -25.95 -4.96
C LYS A 262 13.59 -27.22 -4.38
N LYS A 263 14.34 -28.32 -4.40
CA LYS A 263 14.05 -29.54 -3.67
C LYS A 263 14.04 -29.25 -2.18
#